data_AF-A0A0F0KDR0-F1
#
_entry.id   AF-A0A0F0KDR0-F1
#
_cell.length_a   1.000
_cell.length_b   1.000
_cell.length_c   1.000
_cell.angle_alpha   90.00
_cell.angle_beta   90.00
_cell.angle_gamma   90.00
#
_symmetry.space_group_name_H-M   'P 1'
#
loop_
_entity.id
_entity.type
_entity.pdbx_description
1 polymer ?
#
loop_
_entity_poly.entity_id
_entity_poly.type
_entity_poly.pdbx_seq_one_letter_code
_entity_poly.pdbx_strand_id
1 'polypeptide(L)'
;MTARRMLRSGVVLATIMASVLLLGASATPPPVPDDPADPVRASEYWLDGARIRDAWQTTRGDGVTIAVIDTGIGKVPGVFDGAVTDGTDVSGTGSPDGRTPVGAIDGNHGSWVASLAAGRGAADGKGMIGVAPEADLLSISVGFGAAAAVPFTEQVAKAMRWAVDNGADIINLSFTTNTLDWDKSWDDAFLYAFEHDVVVVVAAGNRGSGTDIIGAPATIPGVLTVGGVDQTGTASLEASTQGITIGIAAPSEGLLGVSADGTVVSWRGTSGAAPIVAGIAALIRSAHPDLDAANVINRIIRTAIPVEGMSKTPDPLYGYGLIDAEAALNADLPSVAENPMGDLAEWIRLYRRAETAPQPVPTATPVAVPPLPDADAPTEAGSPLLPSAESLRYGTLPLIALTVPGILIALGVTAAARRIRSARIRTPHS
;
A
#
# COMPACT_ATOMS: atom_id res chain seq x y z
N MET A 1 56.62 -3.34 77.17
CA MET A 1 56.19 -4.74 77.32
C MET A 1 54.93 -4.77 78.18
N THR A 2 53.78 -5.02 77.54
CA THR A 2 52.87 -6.16 77.80
C THR A 2 51.98 -6.02 79.04
N ALA A 3 50.67 -6.28 79.02
CA ALA A 3 49.70 -6.60 77.97
C ALA A 3 48.33 -6.80 78.67
N ARG A 4 47.23 -6.48 77.96
CA ARG A 4 45.89 -7.14 78.01
C ARG A 4 45.06 -7.00 79.30
N ARG A 5 43.72 -6.98 79.28
CA ARG A 5 42.71 -7.21 78.24
C ARG A 5 41.37 -6.63 78.69
N MET A 6 40.60 -6.18 77.71
CA MET A 6 39.20 -5.74 77.78
C MET A 6 38.22 -6.85 78.18
N LEU A 7 37.13 -6.45 78.82
CA LEU A 7 35.79 -7.07 78.67
C LEU A 7 34.75 -5.95 78.81
N ARG A 8 34.00 -5.64 77.75
CA ARG A 8 32.71 -4.92 77.87
C ARG A 8 31.72 -5.48 76.86
N SER A 9 30.56 -5.83 77.40
CA SER A 9 29.41 -6.47 76.79
C SER A 9 28.82 -5.65 75.65
N GLY A 10 28.49 -6.32 74.54
CA GLY A 10 27.81 -5.74 73.40
C GLY A 10 26.30 -5.65 73.62
N VAL A 11 25.73 -4.48 73.32
CA VAL A 11 24.31 -4.26 73.08
C VAL A 11 24.09 -4.44 71.58
N VAL A 12 23.21 -5.36 71.20
CA VAL A 12 22.78 -5.54 69.81
C VAL A 12 21.62 -4.60 69.55
N LEU A 13 21.85 -3.55 68.75
CA LEU A 13 20.81 -2.72 68.15
C LEU A 13 20.79 -3.07 66.66
N ALA A 14 19.73 -3.77 66.22
CA ALA A 14 19.52 -4.10 64.82
C ALA A 14 18.94 -2.90 64.07
N THR A 15 19.80 -2.12 63.41
CA THR A 15 19.40 -1.14 62.40
C THR A 15 19.17 -1.85 61.07
N ILE A 16 17.90 -1.93 60.65
CA ILE A 16 17.53 -2.32 59.29
C ILE A 16 17.91 -1.15 58.37
N MET A 17 18.99 -1.32 57.62
CA MET A 17 19.42 -0.38 56.59
C MET A 17 18.71 -0.78 55.31
N ALA A 18 17.69 -0.03 54.92
CA ALA A 18 17.07 -0.17 53.60
C ALA A 18 18.04 0.38 52.55
N SER A 19 18.81 -0.51 51.93
CA SER A 19 19.62 -0.21 50.76
C SER A 19 18.69 -0.07 49.55
N VAL A 20 18.27 1.15 49.24
CA VAL A 20 17.68 1.46 47.94
C VAL A 20 18.81 1.32 46.92
N LEU A 21 18.81 0.20 46.20
CA LEU A 21 19.56 0.04 44.97
C LEU A 21 18.95 0.99 43.93
N LEU A 22 19.50 2.20 43.84
CA LEU A 22 19.36 3.00 42.62
C LEU A 22 20.09 2.22 41.52
N LEU A 23 19.34 1.43 40.77
CA LEU A 23 19.74 1.04 39.43
C LEU A 23 20.00 2.35 38.69
N GLY A 24 21.25 2.54 38.25
CA GLY A 24 21.67 3.73 37.55
C GLY A 24 20.83 3.88 36.28
N ALA A 25 19.93 4.86 36.28
CA ALA A 25 19.50 5.46 35.04
C ALA A 25 20.77 5.96 34.36
N SER A 26 21.16 5.33 33.26
CA SER A 26 22.17 5.86 32.36
C SER A 26 21.74 7.28 32.00
N ALA A 27 22.51 8.26 32.45
CA ALA A 27 22.24 9.65 32.10
C ALA A 27 22.21 9.75 30.57
N THR A 28 21.09 10.21 30.03
CA THR A 28 20.97 10.51 28.61
C THR A 28 22.11 11.47 28.25
N PRO A 29 22.93 11.15 27.23
CA PRO A 29 23.98 12.05 26.80
C PRO A 29 23.37 13.42 26.48
N PRO A 30 24.09 14.53 26.75
CA PRO A 30 23.57 15.85 26.43
C PRO A 30 23.25 15.93 24.94
N PRO A 31 22.16 16.63 24.54
CA PRO A 31 21.75 16.73 23.16
C PRO A 31 22.88 17.30 22.29
N VAL A 32 23.04 16.74 21.08
CA VAL A 32 24.06 17.17 20.13
C VAL A 32 23.84 18.66 19.79
N PRO A 33 24.89 19.51 19.90
CA PRO A 33 24.79 20.92 19.52
C PRO A 33 24.36 21.10 18.07
N ASP A 34 23.61 22.17 17.79
CA ASP A 34 23.22 22.55 16.44
C ASP A 34 24.10 23.72 15.98
N ASP A 35 25.09 23.46 15.12
CA ASP A 35 25.99 24.47 14.58
C ASP A 35 25.54 24.92 13.17
N PRO A 36 24.79 26.03 13.04
CA PRO A 36 24.31 26.51 11.75
C PRO A 36 25.43 27.05 10.85
N ALA A 37 26.67 27.20 11.34
CA ALA A 37 27.81 27.59 10.51
C ALA A 37 28.44 26.39 9.77
N ASP A 38 28.10 25.15 10.15
CA ASP A 38 28.49 23.96 9.42
C ASP A 38 27.73 23.88 8.07
N PRO A 39 28.42 23.75 6.92
CA PRO A 39 27.76 23.75 5.61
C PRO A 39 26.76 22.60 5.42
N VAL A 40 27.00 21.44 6.05
CA VAL A 40 26.06 20.32 5.98
C VAL A 40 24.80 20.68 6.76
N ARG A 41 24.94 21.12 8.02
CA ARG A 41 23.82 21.55 8.86
C ARG A 41 23.00 22.69 8.26
N ALA A 42 23.67 23.65 7.64
CA ALA A 42 23.02 24.78 6.96
C ALA A 42 22.22 24.35 5.71
N SER A 43 22.53 23.18 5.14
CA SER A 43 21.83 22.63 3.97
C SER A 43 20.60 21.80 4.35
N GLU A 44 20.38 21.52 5.64
CA GLU A 44 19.24 20.77 6.16
C GLU A 44 17.99 21.66 6.30
N TYR A 45 17.59 22.28 5.18
CA TYR A 45 16.53 23.29 5.14
C TYR A 45 15.20 22.80 5.72
N TRP A 46 14.93 21.49 5.67
CA TRP A 46 13.71 20.89 6.19
C TRP A 46 13.60 21.04 7.72
N LEU A 47 14.72 21.16 8.44
CA LEU A 47 14.70 21.36 9.89
C LEU A 47 14.03 22.68 10.28
N ASP A 48 14.19 23.73 9.47
CA ASP A 48 13.51 25.01 9.63
C ASP A 48 12.15 25.02 8.94
N GLY A 49 12.11 24.53 7.68
CA GLY A 49 10.90 24.57 6.85
C GLY A 49 9.73 23.79 7.43
N ALA A 50 10.00 22.68 8.13
CA ALA A 50 9.01 21.90 8.87
C ALA A 50 8.98 22.21 10.37
N ARG A 51 9.69 23.26 10.82
CA ARG A 51 9.73 23.74 12.22
C ARG A 51 10.19 22.70 13.24
N ILE A 52 11.10 21.83 12.83
CA ILE A 52 11.68 20.76 13.66
C ILE A 52 12.59 21.34 14.74
N ARG A 53 13.37 22.40 14.43
CA ARG A 53 14.22 23.07 15.43
C ARG A 53 13.42 23.71 16.56
N ASP A 54 12.21 24.20 16.26
CA ASP A 54 11.28 24.71 17.26
C ASP A 54 10.77 23.56 18.15
N ALA A 55 10.42 22.41 17.56
CA ALA A 55 10.01 21.21 18.29
C ALA A 55 11.12 20.66 19.22
N TRP A 56 12.40 20.75 18.81
CA TRP A 56 13.56 20.34 19.62
C TRP A 56 13.75 21.11 20.93
N GLN A 57 13.06 22.24 21.11
CA GLN A 57 13.03 22.92 22.41
C GLN A 57 12.26 22.13 23.48
N THR A 58 11.48 21.12 23.07
CA THR A 58 10.67 20.27 23.95
C THR A 58 11.23 18.85 24.02
N THR A 59 11.49 18.21 22.87
CA THR A 59 12.03 16.85 22.79
C THR A 59 12.80 16.63 21.49
N ARG A 60 13.72 15.66 21.49
CA ARG A 60 14.45 15.18 20.32
C ARG A 60 14.15 13.72 19.97
N GLY A 61 13.10 13.13 20.56
CA GLY A 61 12.60 11.80 20.22
C GLY A 61 13.06 10.66 21.14
N ASP A 62 13.67 10.99 22.29
CA ASP A 62 14.10 9.98 23.28
C ASP A 62 12.94 9.08 23.70
N GLY A 63 13.24 7.79 23.87
CA GLY A 63 12.28 6.76 24.29
C GLY A 63 11.34 6.24 23.20
N VAL A 64 11.52 6.66 21.94
CA VAL A 64 10.70 6.20 20.81
C VAL A 64 11.53 5.39 19.82
N THR A 65 10.96 4.32 19.29
CA THR A 65 11.61 3.42 18.33
C THR A 65 11.00 3.54 16.93
N ILE A 66 11.83 3.87 15.93
CA ILE A 66 11.46 3.93 14.52
C ILE A 66 12.04 2.70 13.80
N ALA A 67 11.17 1.86 13.24
CA ALA A 67 11.58 0.80 12.32
C ALA A 67 11.69 1.34 10.89
N VAL A 68 12.88 1.17 10.28
CA VAL A 68 13.13 1.50 8.89
C VAL A 68 13.17 0.20 8.09
N ILE A 69 12.09 -0.06 7.33
CA ILE A 69 12.02 -1.20 6.40
C ILE A 69 12.46 -0.69 5.03
N ASP A 70 13.72 -0.95 4.69
CA ASP A 70 14.37 -0.43 3.47
C ASP A 70 15.56 -1.32 3.08
N THR A 71 16.55 -0.85 2.33
CA THR A 71 17.72 -1.64 1.92
C THR A 71 18.71 -1.97 3.04
N GLY A 72 18.40 -1.61 4.29
CA GLY A 72 19.28 -1.76 5.45
C GLY A 72 20.11 -0.51 5.77
N ILE A 73 20.51 -0.38 7.04
CA ILE A 73 21.22 0.78 7.58
C ILE A 73 22.70 0.44 7.80
N GLY A 74 23.58 1.15 7.09
CA GLY A 74 25.03 0.97 7.20
C GLY A 74 25.58 1.23 8.60
N LYS A 75 26.80 0.73 8.84
CA LYS A 75 27.55 0.98 10.08
C LYS A 75 28.40 2.24 9.90
N VAL A 76 27.77 3.40 10.07
CA VAL A 76 28.42 4.72 9.92
C VAL A 76 28.72 5.33 11.29
N PRO A 77 30.01 5.42 11.68
CA PRO A 77 30.36 5.95 12.98
C PRO A 77 29.90 7.39 13.18
N GLY A 78 29.41 7.70 14.38
CA GLY A 78 28.89 9.03 14.73
C GLY A 78 27.54 9.42 14.11
N VAL A 79 26.97 8.61 13.22
CA VAL A 79 25.62 8.82 12.65
C VAL A 79 24.65 7.77 13.18
N PHE A 80 25.04 6.49 13.10
CA PHE A 80 24.20 5.35 13.50
C PHE A 80 24.75 4.55 14.68
N ASP A 81 25.86 5.00 15.28
CA ASP A 81 26.38 4.43 16.52
C ASP A 81 25.43 4.72 17.66
N GLY A 82 24.96 3.67 18.35
CA GLY A 82 23.97 3.81 19.41
C GLY A 82 22.57 4.19 18.94
N ALA A 83 22.40 4.66 17.69
CA ALA A 83 21.08 4.95 17.11
C ALA A 83 20.35 3.67 16.71
N VAL A 84 21.03 2.77 16.00
CA VAL A 84 20.44 1.50 15.56
C VAL A 84 20.64 0.47 16.67
N THR A 85 19.55 0.10 17.34
CA THR A 85 19.55 -0.75 18.54
C THR A 85 19.37 -2.23 18.22
N ASP A 86 18.63 -2.55 17.15
CA ASP A 86 18.48 -3.91 16.64
C ASP A 86 18.17 -3.91 15.14
N GLY A 87 18.10 -5.09 14.53
CA GLY A 87 17.71 -5.22 13.13
C GLY A 87 17.64 -6.66 12.64
N THR A 88 17.11 -6.81 11.43
CA THR A 88 17.00 -8.11 10.78
C THR A 88 17.09 -8.00 9.26
N ASP A 89 17.53 -9.06 8.61
CA ASP A 89 17.37 -9.21 7.16
C ASP A 89 16.22 -10.16 6.84
N VAL A 90 15.25 -9.67 6.07
CA VAL A 90 14.16 -10.48 5.54
C VAL A 90 14.35 -10.81 4.06
N SER A 91 15.34 -10.21 3.39
CA SER A 91 15.64 -10.43 1.97
C SER A 91 16.29 -11.77 1.65
N GLY A 92 16.97 -12.36 2.64
CA GLY A 92 17.80 -13.55 2.50
C GLY A 92 19.18 -13.28 1.90
N THR A 93 19.59 -12.01 1.80
CA THR A 93 20.84 -11.58 1.16
C THR A 93 21.67 -10.61 2.01
N GLY A 94 21.02 -9.91 2.95
CA GLY A 94 21.68 -9.00 3.88
C GLY A 94 22.38 -9.72 5.03
N SER A 95 22.92 -8.94 5.97
CA SER A 95 23.42 -9.49 7.23
C SER A 95 22.29 -9.72 8.23
N PRO A 96 22.40 -10.68 9.17
CA PRO A 96 21.34 -10.98 10.12
C PRO A 96 20.89 -9.80 11.00
N ASP A 97 21.72 -8.77 11.17
CA ASP A 97 21.42 -7.53 11.90
C ASP A 97 20.75 -6.46 11.02
N GLY A 98 20.46 -6.75 9.75
CA GLY A 98 19.90 -5.81 8.78
C GLY A 98 20.83 -4.65 8.42
N ARG A 99 22.12 -4.70 8.80
CA ARG A 99 23.07 -3.58 8.68
C ARG A 99 24.04 -3.66 7.51
N THR A 100 23.86 -4.65 6.65
CA THR A 100 24.55 -4.74 5.36
C THR A 100 23.57 -4.33 4.27
N PRO A 101 23.77 -3.15 3.64
CA PRO A 101 23.05 -2.70 2.45
C PRO A 101 22.75 -3.81 1.44
N VAL A 102 21.48 -3.94 1.07
CA VAL A 102 20.97 -4.89 0.08
C VAL A 102 20.61 -4.15 -1.21
N GLY A 103 21.03 -4.69 -2.36
CA GLY A 103 20.71 -4.14 -3.67
C GLY A 103 21.92 -3.49 -4.36
N ALA A 104 22.03 -3.71 -5.67
CA ALA A 104 23.22 -3.32 -6.44
C ALA A 104 23.28 -1.84 -6.83
N ILE A 105 22.12 -1.19 -6.96
CA ILE A 105 22.01 0.22 -7.39
C ILE A 105 21.67 1.09 -6.17
N ASP A 106 20.64 0.68 -5.42
CA ASP A 106 20.05 1.50 -4.36
C ASP A 106 20.44 1.04 -2.95
N GLY A 107 21.51 0.25 -2.79
CA GLY A 107 21.87 -0.33 -1.48
C GLY A 107 22.02 0.71 -0.35
N ASN A 108 22.43 1.93 -0.66
CA ASN A 108 22.58 3.01 0.32
C ASN A 108 21.27 3.68 0.75
N HIS A 109 20.15 3.38 0.08
CA HIS A 109 18.88 4.07 0.28
C HIS A 109 18.38 4.03 1.73
N GLY A 110 18.43 2.86 2.37
CA GLY A 110 18.06 2.69 3.78
C GLY A 110 18.90 3.54 4.74
N SER A 111 20.18 3.78 4.41
CA SER A 111 21.04 4.68 5.19
C SER A 111 20.64 6.15 4.98
N TRP A 112 20.30 6.56 3.76
CA TRP A 112 19.80 7.91 3.48
C TRP A 112 18.49 8.17 4.23
N VAL A 113 17.56 7.22 4.18
CA VAL A 113 16.26 7.25 4.89
C VAL A 113 16.47 7.36 6.41
N ALA A 114 17.27 6.46 6.98
CA ALA A 114 17.53 6.45 8.42
C ALA A 114 18.25 7.71 8.91
N SER A 115 19.15 8.28 8.10
CA SER A 115 19.84 9.52 8.44
C SER A 115 18.89 10.70 8.57
N LEU A 116 17.85 10.78 7.73
CA LEU A 116 16.79 11.78 7.86
C LEU A 116 15.90 11.52 9.08
N ALA A 117 15.55 10.27 9.35
CA ALA A 117 14.64 9.95 10.46
C ALA A 117 15.26 10.25 11.83
N ALA A 118 16.44 9.67 12.13
CA ALA A 118 17.03 9.69 13.46
C ALA A 118 18.56 9.55 13.48
N GLY A 119 19.26 10.06 12.47
CA GLY A 119 20.73 10.19 12.54
C GLY A 119 21.14 11.04 13.75
N ARG A 120 22.06 10.55 14.58
CA ARG A 120 22.41 11.21 15.86
C ARG A 120 23.11 12.56 15.67
N GLY A 121 23.78 12.74 14.54
CA GLY A 121 24.70 13.85 14.29
C GLY A 121 26.02 13.69 15.04
N ALA A 122 27.09 14.30 14.52
CA ALA A 122 28.39 14.19 15.17
C ALA A 122 28.43 14.97 16.48
N ALA A 123 29.15 14.44 17.48
CA ALA A 123 29.24 15.05 18.82
C ALA A 123 29.84 16.47 18.83
N ASP A 124 30.55 16.87 17.77
CA ASP A 124 31.06 18.24 17.58
C ASP A 124 30.04 19.20 16.94
N GLY A 125 28.78 18.75 16.77
CA GLY A 125 27.67 19.53 16.24
C GLY A 125 27.63 19.65 14.72
N LYS A 126 28.54 18.96 14.02
CA LYS A 126 28.70 19.04 12.55
C LYS A 126 28.07 17.86 11.83
N GLY A 127 27.93 18.02 10.52
CA GLY A 127 27.36 16.99 9.66
C GLY A 127 25.86 16.87 9.83
N MET A 128 25.30 15.90 9.13
CA MET A 128 23.86 15.70 9.05
C MET A 128 23.28 15.23 10.39
N ILE A 129 22.07 15.69 10.73
CA ILE A 129 21.30 15.23 11.89
C ILE A 129 19.89 14.85 11.45
N GLY A 130 19.37 13.77 12.01
CA GLY A 130 18.01 13.34 11.78
C GLY A 130 16.99 14.23 12.48
N VAL A 131 15.73 14.08 12.10
CA VAL A 131 14.59 14.80 12.67
C VAL A 131 14.37 14.45 14.15
N ALA A 132 14.48 13.18 14.52
CA ALA A 132 14.37 12.69 15.89
C ALA A 132 15.71 12.07 16.32
N PRO A 133 16.77 12.87 16.53
CA PRO A 133 18.13 12.34 16.69
C PRO A 133 18.30 11.55 17.99
N GLU A 134 17.38 11.61 18.95
CA GLU A 134 17.43 10.79 20.17
C GLU A 134 16.57 9.52 20.09
N ALA A 135 15.80 9.33 19.02
CA ALA A 135 15.01 8.12 18.79
C ALA A 135 15.89 6.92 18.39
N ASP A 136 15.48 5.73 18.78
CA ASP A 136 16.13 4.48 18.41
C ASP A 136 15.64 4.00 17.04
N LEU A 137 16.51 3.31 16.32
CA LEU A 137 16.25 2.77 14.99
C LEU A 137 16.30 1.25 14.99
N LEU A 138 15.31 0.62 14.35
CA LEU A 138 15.39 -0.78 13.95
C LEU A 138 15.72 -0.87 12.46
N SER A 139 16.78 -1.59 12.11
CA SER A 139 17.22 -1.76 10.72
C SER A 139 16.64 -3.03 10.12
N ILE A 140 15.66 -2.92 9.22
CA ILE A 140 15.02 -4.10 8.62
C ILE A 140 15.31 -4.10 7.12
N SER A 141 16.25 -4.95 6.69
CA SER A 141 16.66 -4.99 5.28
C SER A 141 15.74 -5.84 4.42
N VAL A 142 15.18 -5.20 3.39
CA VAL A 142 14.44 -5.79 2.28
C VAL A 142 15.22 -5.62 0.98
N GLY A 143 15.07 -6.56 0.06
CA GLY A 143 15.64 -6.48 -1.28
C GLY A 143 14.56 -6.19 -2.31
N PHE A 144 14.79 -5.17 -3.13
CA PHE A 144 13.92 -4.81 -4.25
C PHE A 144 14.29 -5.60 -5.51
N GLY A 145 13.28 -6.15 -6.19
CA GLY A 145 13.46 -6.86 -7.47
C GLY A 145 14.14 -8.23 -7.37
N ALA A 146 14.72 -8.69 -8.48
CA ALA A 146 15.28 -10.05 -8.63
C ALA A 146 16.55 -10.34 -7.80
N ALA A 147 17.06 -9.35 -7.07
CA ALA A 147 18.25 -9.49 -6.24
C ALA A 147 17.96 -10.21 -4.90
N ALA A 148 16.69 -10.29 -4.47
CA ALA A 148 16.32 -10.94 -3.22
C ALA A 148 16.01 -12.44 -3.41
N ALA A 149 16.39 -13.26 -2.42
CA ALA A 149 16.07 -14.68 -2.37
C ALA A 149 14.61 -14.93 -1.95
N VAL A 150 14.02 -13.99 -1.21
CA VAL A 150 12.64 -14.06 -0.70
C VAL A 150 11.71 -13.17 -1.54
N PRO A 151 10.49 -13.61 -1.91
CA PRO A 151 9.53 -12.75 -2.62
C PRO A 151 9.23 -11.46 -1.85
N PHE A 152 9.20 -10.32 -2.55
CA PHE A 152 9.03 -9.01 -1.92
C PHE A 152 7.77 -8.90 -1.05
N THR A 153 6.66 -9.51 -1.47
CA THR A 153 5.41 -9.55 -0.68
C THR A 153 5.60 -10.24 0.67
N GLU A 154 6.32 -11.37 0.69
CA GLU A 154 6.66 -12.12 1.91
C GLU A 154 7.65 -11.35 2.79
N GLN A 155 8.62 -10.66 2.18
CA GLN A 155 9.57 -9.80 2.91
C GLN A 155 8.84 -8.73 3.69
N VAL A 156 7.93 -7.97 3.05
CA VAL A 156 7.18 -6.89 3.70
C VAL A 156 6.31 -7.43 4.84
N ALA A 157 5.58 -8.52 4.64
CA ALA A 157 4.76 -9.10 5.71
C ALA A 157 5.58 -9.54 6.93
N LYS A 158 6.76 -10.14 6.71
CA LYS A 158 7.70 -10.50 7.79
C LYS A 158 8.30 -9.28 8.47
N ALA A 159 8.71 -8.29 7.70
CA ALA A 159 9.30 -7.05 8.20
C ALA A 159 8.34 -6.29 9.11
N MET A 160 7.07 -6.14 8.68
CA MET A 160 6.02 -5.50 9.48
C MET A 160 5.82 -6.19 10.83
N ARG A 161 5.67 -7.52 10.84
CA ARG A 161 5.50 -8.28 12.10
C ARG A 161 6.74 -8.18 12.99
N TRP A 162 7.93 -8.36 12.41
CA TRP A 162 9.16 -8.28 13.17
C TRP A 162 9.36 -6.88 13.79
N ALA A 163 9.04 -5.80 13.07
CA ALA A 163 9.11 -4.45 13.60
C ALA A 163 8.25 -4.29 14.87
N VAL A 164 6.99 -4.71 14.80
CA VAL A 164 6.04 -4.65 15.93
C VAL A 164 6.54 -5.50 17.09
N ASP A 165 6.95 -6.75 16.82
CA ASP A 165 7.42 -7.69 17.86
C ASP A 165 8.71 -7.22 18.57
N ASN A 166 9.47 -6.33 17.94
CA ASN A 166 10.70 -5.74 18.49
C ASN A 166 10.50 -4.30 18.97
N GLY A 167 9.25 -3.88 19.20
CA GLY A 167 8.93 -2.65 19.91
C GLY A 167 8.96 -1.38 19.06
N ALA A 168 8.73 -1.49 17.74
CA ALA A 168 8.55 -0.30 16.92
C ALA A 168 7.30 0.49 17.33
N ASP A 169 7.47 1.77 17.63
CA ASP A 169 6.37 2.74 17.78
C ASP A 169 5.90 3.27 16.42
N ILE A 170 6.85 3.38 15.50
CA ILE A 170 6.67 3.93 14.16
C ILE A 170 7.35 3.01 13.15
N ILE A 171 6.67 2.72 12.05
CA ILE A 171 7.25 2.01 10.91
C ILE A 171 7.31 2.98 9.73
N ASN A 172 8.50 3.18 9.17
CA ASN A 172 8.71 3.93 7.95
C ASN A 172 8.90 2.98 6.75
N LEU A 173 8.05 3.13 5.73
CA LEU A 173 8.13 2.46 4.44
C LEU A 173 8.46 3.48 3.35
N SER A 174 9.73 3.59 2.96
CA SER A 174 10.19 4.54 1.94
C SER A 174 10.07 4.00 0.50
N PHE A 175 9.10 3.14 0.25
CA PHE A 175 8.83 2.53 -1.05
C PHE A 175 7.33 2.41 -1.34
N THR A 176 7.01 2.28 -2.62
CA THR A 176 5.70 1.87 -3.12
C THR A 176 5.88 0.94 -4.30
N THR A 177 4.86 0.16 -4.62
CA THR A 177 4.71 -0.50 -5.92
C THR A 177 4.04 0.45 -6.90
N ASN A 178 4.03 0.07 -8.18
CA ASN A 178 3.25 0.74 -9.23
C ASN A 178 1.87 0.08 -9.42
N THR A 179 1.33 -0.57 -8.38
CA THR A 179 0.02 -1.23 -8.40
C THR A 179 -0.86 -0.67 -7.30
N LEU A 180 -2.13 -0.42 -7.61
CA LEU A 180 -3.11 0.05 -6.62
C LEU A 180 -3.38 -1.00 -5.53
N ASP A 181 -3.42 -2.27 -5.94
CA ASP A 181 -3.71 -3.40 -5.07
C ASP A 181 -2.46 -3.92 -4.37
N TRP A 182 -2.68 -4.58 -3.23
CA TRP A 182 -1.69 -5.32 -2.47
C TRP A 182 -2.09 -6.78 -2.25
N ASP A 183 -1.06 -7.61 -2.01
CA ASP A 183 -1.22 -9.02 -1.71
C ASP A 183 -1.96 -9.22 -0.37
N LYS A 184 -2.85 -10.22 -0.31
CA LYS A 184 -3.65 -10.50 0.89
C LYS A 184 -2.79 -10.76 2.14
N SER A 185 -1.56 -11.26 1.98
CA SER A 185 -0.62 -11.42 3.10
C SER A 185 -0.28 -10.12 3.84
N TRP A 186 -0.46 -8.96 3.20
CA TRP A 186 -0.25 -7.67 3.86
C TRP A 186 -1.44 -7.27 4.74
N ASP A 187 -2.65 -7.82 4.51
CA ASP A 187 -3.84 -7.52 5.33
C ASP A 187 -3.53 -7.77 6.81
N ASP A 188 -3.13 -8.99 7.15
CA ASP A 188 -2.85 -9.38 8.54
C ASP A 188 -1.60 -8.67 9.09
N ALA A 189 -0.63 -8.34 8.24
CA ALA A 189 0.63 -7.71 8.68
C ALA A 189 0.44 -6.23 9.05
N PHE A 190 -0.34 -5.48 8.26
CA PHE A 190 -0.68 -4.09 8.55
C PHE A 190 -1.70 -3.99 9.68
N LEU A 191 -2.73 -4.86 9.70
CA LEU A 191 -3.65 -4.96 10.84
C LEU A 191 -2.90 -5.22 12.15
N TYR A 192 -1.93 -6.12 12.14
CA TYR A 192 -1.13 -6.41 13.32
C TYR A 192 -0.40 -5.16 13.86
N ALA A 193 0.16 -4.32 12.97
CA ALA A 193 0.76 -3.06 13.38
C ALA A 193 -0.27 -2.08 13.96
N PHE A 194 -1.44 -1.94 13.32
CA PHE A 194 -2.49 -1.05 13.81
C PHE A 194 -3.07 -1.49 15.16
N GLU A 195 -3.25 -2.80 15.36
CA GLU A 195 -3.72 -3.39 16.62
C GLU A 195 -2.72 -3.22 17.78
N HIS A 196 -1.43 -3.04 17.46
CA HIS A 196 -0.35 -2.80 18.41
C HIS A 196 0.02 -1.32 18.54
N ASP A 197 -0.87 -0.42 18.12
CA ASP A 197 -0.70 1.01 18.29
C ASP A 197 0.56 1.58 17.60
N VAL A 198 0.88 1.06 16.41
CA VAL A 198 2.04 1.49 15.63
C VAL A 198 1.63 2.47 14.52
N VAL A 199 2.33 3.60 14.43
CA VAL A 199 2.14 4.56 13.33
C VAL A 199 2.89 4.06 12.10
N VAL A 200 2.18 3.79 11.00
CA VAL A 200 2.79 3.36 9.74
C VAL A 200 2.84 4.53 8.76
N VAL A 201 4.05 4.98 8.42
CA VAL A 201 4.33 6.11 7.51
C VAL A 201 4.85 5.58 6.18
N VAL A 202 4.27 6.05 5.07
CA VAL A 202 4.55 5.49 3.73
C VAL A 202 4.84 6.59 2.72
N ALA A 203 5.87 6.41 1.89
CA ALA A 203 6.15 7.30 0.77
C ALA A 203 5.09 7.18 -0.34
N ALA A 204 4.62 8.30 -0.90
CA ALA A 204 3.62 8.27 -1.97
C ALA A 204 4.14 7.70 -3.30
N GLY A 205 5.46 7.74 -3.54
CA GLY A 205 6.09 7.35 -4.80
C GLY A 205 6.44 8.53 -5.70
N ASN A 206 7.31 8.28 -6.70
CA ASN A 206 7.96 9.33 -7.49
C ASN A 206 7.61 9.19 -8.98
N ARG A 207 7.06 10.24 -9.59
CA ARG A 207 6.80 10.28 -11.05
C ARG A 207 8.08 10.08 -11.87
N GLY A 208 9.20 10.64 -11.41
CA GLY A 208 10.51 10.46 -12.06
C GLY A 208 11.01 9.01 -12.09
N SER A 209 10.46 8.15 -11.22
CA SER A 209 10.73 6.71 -11.19
C SER A 209 9.67 5.88 -11.93
N GLY A 210 8.73 6.53 -12.63
CA GLY A 210 7.63 5.90 -13.37
C GLY A 210 6.36 5.66 -12.56
N THR A 211 6.22 6.27 -11.37
CA THR A 211 5.02 6.16 -10.54
C THR A 211 4.03 7.30 -10.84
N ASP A 212 3.23 7.12 -11.89
CA ASP A 212 2.23 8.13 -12.32
C ASP A 212 0.98 8.16 -11.41
N ILE A 213 0.76 7.06 -10.67
CA ILE A 213 -0.33 6.92 -9.69
C ILE A 213 0.25 6.35 -8.40
N ILE A 214 -0.29 6.77 -7.27
CA ILE A 214 0.02 6.17 -5.97
C ILE A 214 -0.28 4.67 -5.97
N GLY A 215 0.60 3.86 -5.36
CA GLY A 215 0.42 2.41 -5.27
C GLY A 215 0.49 1.89 -3.84
N ALA A 216 0.41 0.58 -3.67
CA ALA A 216 0.54 -0.06 -2.38
C ALA A 216 2.00 0.00 -1.87
N PRO A 217 2.26 0.20 -0.56
CA PRO A 217 1.28 0.22 0.52
C PRO A 217 0.62 1.57 0.77
N ALA A 218 0.94 2.62 0.02
CA ALA A 218 0.36 3.97 0.23
C ALA A 218 -1.15 4.07 -0.08
N THR A 219 -1.74 3.01 -0.64
CA THR A 219 -3.20 2.84 -0.84
C THR A 219 -3.90 2.11 0.30
N ILE A 220 -3.17 1.56 1.28
CA ILE A 220 -3.74 0.82 2.42
C ILE A 220 -4.39 1.80 3.40
N PRO A 221 -5.70 1.65 3.72
CA PRO A 221 -6.35 2.50 4.71
C PRO A 221 -5.67 2.42 6.09
N GLY A 222 -5.52 3.56 6.75
CA GLY A 222 -4.89 3.66 8.07
C GLY A 222 -3.40 3.98 8.05
N VAL A 223 -2.71 3.87 6.90
CA VAL A 223 -1.32 4.36 6.79
C VAL A 223 -1.30 5.87 6.60
N LEU A 224 -0.27 6.54 7.14
CA LEU A 224 0.00 7.95 6.87
C LEU A 224 0.88 8.07 5.63
N THR A 225 0.24 8.31 4.48
CA THR A 225 0.95 8.52 3.22
C THR A 225 1.49 9.95 3.10
N VAL A 226 2.75 10.06 2.69
CA VAL A 226 3.50 11.30 2.60
C VAL A 226 3.81 11.67 1.15
N GLY A 227 3.26 12.80 0.69
CA GLY A 227 3.61 13.46 -0.56
C GLY A 227 4.87 14.31 -0.44
N GLY A 228 5.46 14.67 -1.59
CA GLY A 228 6.72 15.40 -1.66
C GLY A 228 6.59 16.83 -2.17
N VAL A 229 7.24 17.78 -1.51
CA VAL A 229 7.34 19.20 -1.92
C VAL A 229 8.80 19.65 -2.03
N ASP A 230 9.01 20.68 -2.83
CA ASP A 230 10.28 21.39 -2.87
C ASP A 230 10.48 22.33 -1.66
N GLN A 231 11.61 23.05 -1.66
CA GLN A 231 11.99 23.99 -0.60
C GLN A 231 11.00 25.16 -0.43
N THR A 232 10.15 25.43 -1.42
CA THR A 232 9.14 26.49 -1.39
C THR A 232 7.78 25.98 -0.93
N GLY A 233 7.64 24.68 -0.67
CA GLY A 233 6.37 24.04 -0.38
C GLY A 233 5.54 23.72 -1.63
N THR A 234 6.12 23.84 -2.83
CA THR A 234 5.43 23.47 -4.07
C THR A 234 5.54 21.98 -4.30
N ALA A 235 4.43 21.31 -4.64
CA ALA A 235 4.41 19.87 -4.93
C ALA A 235 5.44 19.52 -6.02
N SER A 236 6.29 18.53 -5.73
CA SER A 236 7.32 18.13 -6.69
C SER A 236 6.70 17.49 -7.93
N LEU A 237 7.22 17.87 -9.09
CA LEU A 237 6.84 17.32 -10.38
C LEU A 237 7.45 15.92 -10.62
N GLU A 238 8.59 15.62 -10.00
CA GLU A 238 9.33 14.36 -10.22
C GLU A 238 9.39 13.48 -8.96
N ALA A 239 9.71 14.07 -7.81
CA ALA A 239 9.90 13.40 -6.54
C ALA A 239 8.59 13.10 -5.78
N SER A 240 7.43 13.42 -6.37
CA SER A 240 6.12 13.04 -5.81
C SER A 240 5.17 12.59 -6.89
N THR A 241 4.30 11.65 -6.54
CA THR A 241 3.08 11.34 -7.28
C THR A 241 1.88 12.08 -6.69
N GLN A 242 0.68 11.79 -7.22
CA GLN A 242 -0.58 12.30 -6.69
C GLN A 242 -1.52 11.14 -6.33
N GLY A 243 -2.35 11.34 -5.31
CA GLY A 243 -3.28 10.33 -4.84
C GLY A 243 -4.22 10.86 -3.77
N ILE A 244 -5.46 10.38 -3.78
CA ILE A 244 -6.46 10.77 -2.76
C ILE A 244 -6.14 10.21 -1.36
N THR A 245 -5.18 9.27 -1.27
CA THR A 245 -4.73 8.68 -0.01
C THR A 245 -3.57 9.44 0.61
N ILE A 246 -3.02 10.48 -0.04
CA ILE A 246 -1.99 11.34 0.57
C ILE A 246 -2.60 12.06 1.78
N GLY A 247 -1.99 11.88 2.95
CA GLY A 247 -2.41 12.51 4.20
C GLY A 247 -1.68 13.80 4.51
N ILE A 248 -0.40 13.91 4.12
CA ILE A 248 0.43 15.08 4.43
C ILE A 248 1.51 15.25 3.35
N ALA A 249 1.98 16.48 3.16
CA ALA A 249 3.15 16.78 2.33
C ALA A 249 4.36 17.21 3.17
N ALA A 250 5.54 16.72 2.79
CA ALA A 250 6.80 17.04 3.43
C ALA A 250 7.94 17.26 2.41
N PRO A 251 9.04 17.92 2.81
CA PRO A 251 10.19 18.17 1.94
C PRO A 251 10.73 16.91 1.26
N SER A 252 10.96 16.96 -0.06
CA SER A 252 11.40 15.81 -0.88
C SER A 252 12.47 16.13 -1.92
N GLU A 253 12.94 17.37 -2.02
CA GLU A 253 13.86 17.83 -3.08
C GLU A 253 15.12 18.46 -2.49
N GLY A 254 16.29 18.13 -3.05
CA GLY A 254 17.55 18.66 -2.52
C GLY A 254 17.79 18.25 -1.06
N LEU A 255 17.33 17.06 -0.69
CA LEU A 255 17.57 16.48 0.63
C LEU A 255 19.03 16.05 0.73
N LEU A 256 19.55 15.97 1.96
CA LEU A 256 20.80 15.26 2.22
C LEU A 256 20.52 13.85 2.76
N GLY A 257 21.50 12.98 2.62
CA GLY A 257 21.49 11.63 3.18
C GLY A 257 22.92 11.16 3.45
N VAL A 258 23.09 10.27 4.42
CA VAL A 258 24.39 9.63 4.70
C VAL A 258 24.42 8.22 4.13
N SER A 259 25.30 7.97 3.16
CA SER A 259 25.55 6.64 2.58
C SER A 259 26.18 5.70 3.60
N ALA A 260 26.11 4.39 3.35
CA ALA A 260 26.68 3.38 4.26
C ALA A 260 28.22 3.45 4.39
N ASP A 261 28.90 4.11 3.45
CA ASP A 261 30.33 4.42 3.50
C ASP A 261 30.65 5.73 4.24
N GLY A 262 29.64 6.43 4.77
CA GLY A 262 29.75 7.71 5.47
C GLY A 262 29.70 8.94 4.57
N THR A 263 29.57 8.79 3.26
CA THR A 263 29.49 9.93 2.33
C THR A 263 28.16 10.65 2.46
N VAL A 264 28.19 11.97 2.63
CA VAL A 264 26.99 12.81 2.53
C VAL A 264 26.66 13.04 1.06
N VAL A 265 25.44 12.72 0.67
CA VAL A 265 24.94 12.88 -0.71
C VAL A 265 23.72 13.79 -0.74
N SER A 266 23.48 14.45 -1.88
CA SER A 266 22.20 15.10 -2.14
C SER A 266 21.32 14.19 -2.98
N TRP A 267 20.04 14.08 -2.61
CA TRP A 267 19.07 13.20 -3.25
C TRP A 267 17.66 13.80 -3.18
N ARG A 268 16.69 13.11 -3.78
CA ARG A 268 15.28 13.53 -3.86
C ARG A 268 14.36 12.33 -3.90
N GLY A 269 13.13 12.51 -3.46
CA GLY A 269 12.07 11.50 -3.48
C GLY A 269 11.16 11.58 -2.26
N THR A 270 9.91 11.15 -2.42
CA THR A 270 9.00 10.91 -1.27
C THR A 270 9.57 9.91 -0.26
N SER A 271 10.49 9.06 -0.70
CA SER A 271 11.32 8.20 0.16
C SER A 271 12.12 8.97 1.22
N GLY A 272 12.43 10.25 0.99
CA GLY A 272 13.02 11.15 1.99
C GLY A 272 11.99 11.99 2.75
N ALA A 273 10.81 12.23 2.17
CA ALA A 273 9.70 12.91 2.86
C ALA A 273 9.09 12.04 3.97
N ALA A 274 8.91 10.74 3.71
CA ALA A 274 8.39 9.78 4.68
C ALA A 274 9.20 9.72 6.00
N PRO A 275 10.55 9.58 5.99
CA PRO A 275 11.33 9.53 7.22
C PRO A 275 11.35 10.86 7.98
N ILE A 276 11.18 12.00 7.30
CA ILE A 276 10.98 13.29 7.98
C ILE A 276 9.70 13.25 8.81
N VAL A 277 8.59 12.77 8.24
CA VAL A 277 7.31 12.64 8.95
C VAL A 277 7.39 11.56 10.05
N ALA A 278 8.07 10.45 9.80
CA ALA A 278 8.31 9.41 10.82
C ALA A 278 9.10 9.97 12.02
N GLY A 279 10.14 10.78 11.77
CA GLY A 279 10.86 11.48 12.82
C GLY A 279 9.96 12.46 13.59
N ILE A 280 9.10 13.22 12.90
CA ILE A 280 8.14 14.12 13.58
C ILE A 280 7.13 13.33 14.43
N ALA A 281 6.65 12.18 13.94
CA ALA A 281 5.81 11.28 14.74
C ALA A 281 6.53 10.81 16.02
N ALA A 282 7.85 10.57 15.95
CA ALA A 282 8.65 10.21 17.12
C ALA A 282 8.82 11.38 18.09
N LEU A 283 9.00 12.60 17.60
CA LEU A 283 8.97 13.79 18.46
C LEU A 283 7.62 13.89 19.19
N ILE A 284 6.50 13.66 18.49
CA ILE A 284 5.16 13.70 19.09
C ILE A 284 5.02 12.64 20.18
N ARG A 285 5.38 11.39 19.91
CA ARG A 285 5.29 10.29 20.90
C ARG A 285 6.20 10.51 22.10
N SER A 286 7.40 11.05 21.89
CA SER A 286 8.33 11.33 22.98
C SER A 286 7.79 12.40 23.92
N ALA A 287 7.16 13.47 23.40
CA ALA A 287 6.55 14.50 24.23
C ALA A 287 5.18 14.09 24.81
N HIS A 288 4.47 13.16 24.18
CA HIS A 288 3.12 12.75 24.54
C HIS A 288 2.98 11.21 24.48
N PRO A 289 3.60 10.48 25.43
CA PRO A 289 3.67 9.02 25.39
C PRO A 289 2.32 8.32 25.57
N ASP A 290 1.29 9.03 26.03
CA ASP A 290 -0.07 8.50 26.21
C ASP A 290 -0.92 8.56 24.92
N LEU A 291 -0.41 9.16 23.83
CA LEU A 291 -1.15 9.25 22.57
C LEU A 291 -1.04 7.96 21.75
N ASP A 292 -2.20 7.42 21.42
CA ASP A 292 -2.31 6.35 20.42
C ASP A 292 -1.97 6.84 19.00
N ALA A 293 -1.72 5.89 18.09
CA ALA A 293 -1.32 6.13 16.71
C ALA A 293 -2.36 6.97 15.94
N ALA A 294 -3.65 6.74 16.18
CA ALA A 294 -4.72 7.51 15.55
C ALA A 294 -4.63 9.00 15.93
N ASN A 295 -4.33 9.28 17.20
CA ASN A 295 -4.18 10.63 17.71
C ASN A 295 -2.86 11.28 17.29
N VAL A 296 -1.76 10.53 17.17
CA VAL A 296 -0.52 11.04 16.55
C VAL A 296 -0.77 11.48 15.11
N ILE A 297 -1.40 10.63 14.30
CA ILE A 297 -1.76 10.94 12.90
C ILE A 297 -2.72 12.14 12.85
N ASN A 298 -3.73 12.18 13.72
CA ASN A 298 -4.69 13.28 13.80
C ASN A 298 -3.98 14.61 14.08
N ARG A 299 -3.01 14.66 15.00
CA ARG A 299 -2.25 15.89 15.27
C ARG A 299 -1.50 16.33 14.02
N ILE A 300 -0.76 15.42 13.38
CA ILE A 300 -0.01 15.71 12.14
C ILE A 300 -0.89 16.34 11.07
N ILE A 301 -2.04 15.74 10.75
CA ILE A 301 -2.87 16.21 9.64
C ILE A 301 -3.69 17.47 10.02
N ARG A 302 -4.06 17.65 11.29
CA ARG A 302 -4.90 18.77 11.72
C ARG A 302 -4.11 20.05 11.97
N THR A 303 -2.82 19.96 12.18
CA THR A 303 -1.92 21.11 12.31
C THR A 303 -1.17 21.43 11.02
N ALA A 304 -1.45 20.70 9.93
CA ALA A 304 -0.84 20.93 8.64
C ALA A 304 -1.08 22.37 8.14
N ILE A 305 -0.05 22.97 7.56
CA ILE A 305 -0.11 24.32 6.98
C ILE A 305 -0.83 24.23 5.62
N PRO A 306 -1.98 24.91 5.44
CA PRO A 306 -2.66 24.91 4.16
C PRO A 306 -1.81 25.54 3.04
N VAL A 307 -1.85 24.97 1.85
CA VAL A 307 -1.13 25.49 0.67
C VAL A 307 -2.06 26.32 -0.21
N GLU A 308 -1.56 27.45 -0.71
CA GLU A 308 -2.30 28.29 -1.66
C GLU A 308 -2.64 27.48 -2.91
N GLY A 309 -3.91 27.52 -3.32
CA GLY A 309 -4.41 26.78 -4.49
C GLY A 309 -5.00 25.40 -4.19
N MET A 310 -4.92 24.91 -2.95
CA MET A 310 -5.71 23.74 -2.54
C MET A 310 -7.20 24.03 -2.69
N SER A 311 -7.91 23.15 -3.41
CA SER A 311 -9.35 23.30 -3.70
C SER A 311 -10.24 22.39 -2.85
N LYS A 312 -9.64 21.39 -2.18
CA LYS A 312 -10.31 20.45 -1.28
C LYS A 312 -9.33 19.93 -0.24
N THR A 313 -9.85 19.33 0.82
CA THR A 313 -9.07 18.66 1.86
C THR A 313 -9.66 17.27 2.11
N PRO A 314 -8.88 16.18 1.99
CA PRO A 314 -7.49 16.16 1.53
C PRO A 314 -7.34 16.50 0.03
N ASP A 315 -6.27 17.24 -0.30
CA ASP A 315 -5.84 17.56 -1.66
C ASP A 315 -5.02 16.41 -2.26
N PRO A 316 -5.12 16.10 -3.57
CA PRO A 316 -4.40 14.98 -4.18
C PRO A 316 -2.88 15.13 -4.24
N LEU A 317 -2.33 16.33 -4.02
CA LEU A 317 -0.89 16.59 -3.99
C LEU A 317 -0.39 16.84 -2.57
N TYR A 318 -1.19 17.55 -1.76
CA TYR A 318 -0.76 18.01 -0.44
C TYR A 318 -1.41 17.27 0.74
N GLY A 319 -2.42 16.42 0.49
CA GLY A 319 -3.22 15.85 1.56
C GLY A 319 -3.87 16.95 2.39
N TYR A 320 -3.57 17.00 3.68
CA TYR A 320 -4.07 18.05 4.58
C TYR A 320 -3.25 19.35 4.54
N GLY A 321 -2.06 19.34 3.93
CA GLY A 321 -1.17 20.50 3.84
C GLY A 321 0.30 20.14 4.05
N LEU A 322 1.13 21.14 4.32
CA LEU A 322 2.54 20.96 4.66
C LEU A 322 2.68 20.58 6.14
N ILE A 323 3.61 19.67 6.43
CA ILE A 323 3.94 19.27 7.79
C ILE A 323 4.49 20.45 8.63
N ASP A 324 4.02 20.56 9.88
CA ASP A 324 4.53 21.50 10.89
C ASP A 324 4.75 20.74 12.20
N ALA A 325 6.03 20.50 12.53
CA ALA A 325 6.42 19.72 13.69
C ALA A 325 6.09 20.42 15.01
N GLU A 326 6.33 21.73 15.11
CA GLU A 326 6.06 22.50 16.33
C GLU A 326 4.56 22.55 16.63
N ALA A 327 3.74 22.82 15.61
CA ALA A 327 2.30 22.87 15.78
C ALA A 327 1.76 21.48 16.15
N ALA A 328 2.20 20.42 15.47
CA ALA A 328 1.77 19.04 15.77
C ALA A 328 2.14 18.61 17.20
N LEU A 329 3.29 19.05 17.71
CA LEU A 329 3.75 18.75 19.06
C LEU A 329 2.95 19.49 20.14
N ASN A 330 2.54 20.73 19.88
CA ASN A 330 1.99 21.62 20.91
C ASN A 330 0.49 21.86 20.82
N ALA A 331 -0.17 21.49 19.72
CA ALA A 331 -1.59 21.74 19.54
C ALA A 331 -2.45 20.98 20.56
N ASP A 332 -3.42 21.70 21.12
CA ASP A 332 -4.52 21.14 21.90
C ASP A 332 -5.66 20.77 20.95
N LEU A 333 -5.83 19.46 20.71
CA LEU A 333 -6.78 18.93 19.73
C LEU A 333 -7.67 17.88 20.41
N PRO A 334 -8.98 17.84 20.07
CA PRO A 334 -9.84 16.75 20.49
C PRO A 334 -9.29 15.41 20.03
N SER A 335 -9.28 14.43 20.93
CA SER A 335 -8.87 13.07 20.58
C SER A 335 -9.88 12.43 19.63
N VAL A 336 -9.38 11.64 18.69
CA VAL A 336 -10.18 10.79 17.79
C VAL A 336 -10.16 9.35 18.29
N ALA A 337 -11.25 8.62 18.05
CA ALA A 337 -11.35 7.20 18.37
C ALA A 337 -10.97 6.29 17.20
N GLU A 338 -10.98 6.83 15.98
CA GLU A 338 -10.72 6.09 14.75
C GLU A 338 -9.54 6.73 14.01
N ASN A 339 -8.79 5.93 13.27
CA ASN A 339 -7.68 6.43 12.46
C ASN A 339 -8.23 7.32 11.33
N PRO A 340 -7.83 8.61 11.25
CA PRO A 340 -8.38 9.53 10.26
C PRO A 340 -7.99 9.18 8.82
N MET A 341 -7.00 8.31 8.61
CA MET A 341 -6.59 7.81 7.28
C MET A 341 -7.36 6.56 6.84
N GLY A 342 -8.40 6.18 7.58
CA GLY A 342 -9.30 5.08 7.26
C GLY A 342 -9.01 3.81 8.04
N ASP A 343 -9.90 2.82 7.86
CA ASP A 343 -9.88 1.55 8.58
C ASP A 343 -9.66 0.38 7.60
N LEU A 344 -8.53 -0.29 7.74
CA LEU A 344 -8.18 -1.47 6.93
C LEU A 344 -9.10 -2.65 7.22
N ALA A 345 -9.56 -2.85 8.46
CA ALA A 345 -10.45 -3.96 8.80
C ALA A 345 -11.79 -3.79 8.09
N GLU A 346 -12.35 -2.59 8.10
CA GLU A 346 -13.56 -2.25 7.36
C GLU A 346 -13.36 -2.36 5.85
N TRP A 347 -12.22 -1.91 5.33
CA TRP A 347 -11.89 -2.08 3.91
C TRP A 347 -11.83 -3.56 3.52
N ILE A 348 -11.17 -4.40 4.31
CA ILE A 348 -11.10 -5.85 4.09
C ILE A 348 -12.50 -6.44 4.10
N ARG A 349 -13.33 -6.08 5.08
CA ARG A 349 -14.72 -6.55 5.19
C ARG A 349 -15.56 -6.23 3.95
N LEU A 350 -15.35 -5.05 3.36
CA LEU A 350 -16.10 -4.58 2.19
C LEU A 350 -15.56 -5.10 0.86
N TYR A 351 -14.24 -5.18 0.70
CA TYR A 351 -13.59 -5.38 -0.60
C TYR A 351 -12.91 -6.74 -0.79
N ARG A 352 -12.50 -7.44 0.28
CA ARG A 352 -12.03 -8.83 0.15
C ARG A 352 -13.24 -9.75 -0.01
N ARG A 353 -13.27 -10.53 -1.08
CA ARG A 353 -14.31 -11.56 -1.27
C ARG A 353 -14.22 -12.56 -0.11
N ALA A 354 -15.33 -12.77 0.60
CA ALA A 354 -15.45 -13.91 1.49
C ALA A 354 -15.23 -15.19 0.68
N GLU A 355 -14.40 -16.10 1.18
CA GLU A 355 -14.38 -17.48 0.70
C GLU A 355 -15.79 -18.03 0.90
N THR A 356 -16.54 -18.16 -0.20
CA THR A 356 -17.84 -18.79 -0.15
C THR A 356 -17.56 -20.25 0.15
N ALA A 357 -18.03 -20.76 1.29
CA ALA A 357 -18.15 -22.20 1.48
C ALA A 357 -18.81 -22.75 0.20
N PRO A 358 -18.35 -23.88 -0.35
CA PRO A 358 -18.97 -24.46 -1.53
C PRO A 358 -20.47 -24.52 -1.26
N GLN A 359 -21.26 -23.87 -2.13
CA GLN A 359 -22.72 -23.92 -2.06
C GLN A 359 -23.08 -25.39 -1.84
N PRO A 360 -23.92 -25.74 -0.84
CA PRO A 360 -24.34 -27.12 -0.66
C PRO A 360 -24.84 -27.58 -2.02
N VAL A 361 -24.13 -28.54 -2.61
CA VAL A 361 -24.54 -29.12 -3.89
C VAL A 361 -25.97 -29.59 -3.64
N PRO A 362 -26.97 -29.08 -4.39
CA PRO A 362 -28.32 -29.58 -4.25
C PRO A 362 -28.21 -31.09 -4.36
N THR A 363 -28.56 -31.81 -3.30
CA THR A 363 -28.79 -33.25 -3.44
C THR A 363 -30.06 -33.32 -4.26
N ALA A 364 -29.89 -33.30 -5.59
CA ALA A 364 -30.95 -33.60 -6.51
C ALA A 364 -31.32 -35.04 -6.20
N THR A 365 -32.39 -35.23 -5.42
CA THR A 365 -33.09 -36.50 -5.42
C THR A 365 -33.43 -36.75 -6.88
N PRO A 366 -32.97 -37.84 -7.52
CA PRO A 366 -33.24 -38.06 -8.93
C PRO A 366 -34.76 -38.10 -9.12
N VAL A 367 -35.33 -37.03 -9.68
CA VAL A 367 -36.68 -37.10 -10.20
C VAL A 367 -36.56 -37.92 -11.46
N ALA A 368 -37.21 -39.08 -11.48
CA ALA A 368 -37.28 -39.91 -12.68
C ALA A 368 -37.99 -39.09 -13.77
N VAL A 369 -37.21 -38.51 -14.68
CA VAL A 369 -37.72 -37.89 -15.89
C VAL A 369 -38.27 -39.04 -16.74
N PRO A 370 -39.55 -39.03 -17.12
CA PRO A 370 -40.06 -40.04 -18.04
C PRO A 370 -39.18 -40.06 -19.30
N PRO A 371 -38.90 -41.24 -19.87
CA PRO A 371 -38.03 -41.35 -21.04
C PRO A 371 -38.53 -40.42 -22.14
N LEU A 372 -37.60 -39.70 -22.76
CA LEU A 372 -37.89 -38.92 -23.95
C LEU A 372 -38.56 -39.84 -24.98
N PRO A 373 -39.59 -39.37 -25.70
CA PRO A 373 -40.15 -40.14 -26.81
C PRO A 373 -39.02 -40.49 -27.79
N ASP A 374 -39.14 -41.65 -28.44
CA ASP A 374 -38.17 -42.12 -29.41
C ASP A 374 -37.85 -41.02 -30.43
N ALA A 375 -36.56 -40.87 -30.75
CA ALA A 375 -36.14 -39.90 -31.75
C ALA A 375 -36.84 -40.21 -33.09
N ASP A 376 -37.35 -39.17 -33.74
CA ASP A 376 -37.92 -39.32 -35.08
C ASP A 376 -36.90 -40.00 -36.00
N ALA A 377 -37.37 -40.99 -36.76
CA ALA A 377 -36.54 -41.73 -37.68
C ALA A 377 -35.85 -40.75 -38.66
N PRO A 378 -34.56 -40.95 -38.98
CA PRO A 378 -33.85 -40.07 -39.90
C PRO A 378 -34.59 -40.03 -41.25
N THR A 379 -34.91 -38.82 -41.70
CA THR A 379 -35.49 -38.57 -43.02
C THR A 379 -34.53 -39.12 -44.08
N GLU A 380 -34.97 -40.08 -44.90
CA GLU A 380 -34.16 -40.59 -46.01
C GLU A 380 -33.78 -39.43 -46.95
N ALA A 381 -32.49 -39.37 -47.31
CA ALA A 381 -31.99 -38.36 -48.23
C ALA A 381 -32.59 -38.57 -49.64
N GLY A 382 -33.59 -37.77 -49.99
CA GLY A 382 -34.17 -37.73 -51.32
C GLY A 382 -33.32 -36.92 -52.30
N SER A 383 -33.28 -37.33 -53.56
CA SER A 383 -32.62 -36.56 -54.63
C SER A 383 -33.35 -35.22 -54.85
N PRO A 384 -32.65 -34.08 -54.84
CA PRO A 384 -33.27 -32.75 -55.05
C PRO A 384 -33.80 -32.55 -56.48
N LEU A 385 -33.53 -33.47 -57.39
CA LEU A 385 -33.92 -33.41 -58.80
C LEU A 385 -35.11 -34.30 -59.16
N LEU A 386 -35.58 -35.15 -58.24
CA LEU A 386 -36.73 -36.03 -58.47
C LEU A 386 -37.87 -35.66 -57.50
N PRO A 387 -39.13 -35.54 -57.98
CA PRO A 387 -40.25 -35.23 -57.09
C PRO A 387 -40.45 -36.36 -56.07
N SER A 388 -40.78 -35.98 -54.84
CA SER A 388 -41.05 -36.95 -53.78
C SER A 388 -42.36 -37.69 -54.02
N ALA A 389 -42.53 -38.85 -53.37
CA ALA A 389 -43.77 -39.61 -53.44
C ALA A 389 -44.99 -38.79 -52.96
N GLU A 390 -44.81 -37.88 -52.00
CA GLU A 390 -45.85 -36.96 -51.57
C GLU A 390 -46.13 -35.87 -52.61
N SER A 391 -45.10 -35.28 -53.23
CA SER A 391 -45.30 -34.29 -54.30
C SER A 391 -46.05 -34.90 -55.49
N LEU A 392 -45.78 -36.16 -55.83
CA LEU A 392 -46.53 -36.89 -56.86
C LEU A 392 -47.97 -37.18 -56.43
N ARG A 393 -48.19 -37.65 -55.19
CA ARG A 393 -49.52 -38.02 -54.68
C ARG A 393 -50.46 -36.84 -54.44
N TYR A 394 -49.95 -35.76 -53.88
CA TYR A 394 -50.76 -34.63 -53.45
C TYR A 394 -50.64 -33.40 -54.36
N GLY A 395 -49.59 -33.32 -55.18
CA GLY A 395 -49.42 -32.24 -56.16
C GLY A 395 -49.75 -32.69 -57.58
N THR A 396 -48.89 -33.56 -58.14
CA THR A 396 -48.90 -33.85 -59.57
C THR A 396 -50.12 -34.66 -60.02
N LEU A 397 -50.51 -35.69 -59.28
CA LEU A 397 -51.65 -36.55 -59.63
C LEU A 397 -53.00 -35.80 -59.62
N PRO A 398 -53.36 -35.03 -58.57
CA PRO A 398 -54.60 -34.24 -58.59
C PRO A 398 -54.60 -33.17 -59.69
N LEU A 399 -53.47 -32.53 -59.95
CA LEU A 399 -53.34 -31.53 -61.00
C LEU A 399 -53.59 -32.14 -62.38
N ILE A 400 -52.99 -33.30 -62.68
CA ILE A 400 -53.25 -34.03 -63.93
C ILE A 400 -54.72 -34.46 -64.01
N ALA A 401 -55.29 -34.99 -62.92
CA ALA A 401 -56.67 -35.44 -62.87
C ALA A 401 -57.68 -34.31 -63.11
N LEU A 402 -57.37 -33.07 -62.76
CA LEU A 402 -58.23 -31.90 -63.01
C LEU A 402 -57.98 -31.26 -64.39
N THR A 403 -56.72 -31.17 -64.80
CA THR A 403 -56.36 -30.45 -66.04
C THR A 403 -56.64 -31.26 -67.30
N VAL A 404 -56.41 -32.58 -67.30
CA VAL A 404 -56.61 -33.41 -68.50
C VAL A 404 -58.09 -33.45 -68.93
N PRO A 405 -59.09 -33.69 -68.05
CA PRO A 405 -60.49 -33.62 -68.45
C PRO A 405 -60.88 -32.22 -68.94
N GLY A 406 -60.38 -31.16 -68.28
CA GLY A 406 -60.62 -29.78 -68.72
C GLY A 406 -60.11 -29.50 -70.13
N ILE A 407 -58.90 -29.96 -70.46
CA ILE A 407 -58.33 -29.85 -71.82
C ILE A 407 -59.15 -30.67 -72.82
N LEU A 408 -59.54 -31.90 -72.47
CA LEU A 408 -60.35 -32.74 -73.36
C LEU A 408 -61.75 -32.15 -73.62
N ILE A 409 -62.38 -31.54 -72.61
CA ILE A 409 -63.64 -30.81 -72.78
C ILE A 409 -63.43 -29.61 -73.69
N ALA A 410 -62.38 -28.80 -73.47
CA ALA A 410 -62.08 -27.64 -74.30
C ALA A 410 -61.82 -28.03 -75.77
N LEU A 411 -61.07 -29.12 -76.01
CA LEU A 411 -60.83 -29.68 -77.35
C LEU A 411 -62.13 -30.24 -77.98
N GLY A 412 -62.97 -30.90 -77.18
CA GLY A 412 -64.28 -31.38 -77.63
C GLY A 412 -65.23 -30.25 -78.03
N VAL A 413 -65.29 -29.19 -77.22
CA VAL A 413 -66.09 -27.98 -77.52
C VAL A 413 -65.57 -27.27 -78.77
N THR A 414 -64.25 -27.15 -78.94
CA THR A 414 -63.68 -26.55 -80.16
C THR A 414 -63.92 -27.41 -81.41
N ALA A 415 -63.85 -28.74 -81.31
CA ALA A 415 -64.19 -29.64 -82.40
C ALA A 415 -65.68 -29.58 -82.77
N ALA A 416 -66.58 -29.54 -81.77
CA ALA A 416 -68.01 -29.39 -81.97
C ALA A 416 -68.37 -28.03 -82.59
N ALA A 417 -67.77 -26.94 -82.10
CA ALA A 417 -67.95 -25.60 -82.66
C ALA A 417 -67.44 -25.50 -84.11
N ARG A 418 -66.31 -26.15 -84.44
CA ARG A 418 -65.82 -26.28 -85.82
C ARG A 418 -66.82 -27.05 -86.68
N ARG A 419 -67.35 -28.19 -86.22
CA ARG A 419 -68.34 -29.00 -86.97
C ARG A 419 -69.66 -28.25 -87.21
N ILE A 420 -70.15 -27.48 -86.24
CA ILE A 420 -71.36 -26.65 -86.39
C ILE A 420 -71.13 -25.52 -87.39
N ARG A 421 -69.95 -24.87 -87.38
CA ARG A 421 -69.58 -23.89 -88.43
C ARG A 421 -69.49 -24.53 -89.81
N SER A 422 -68.95 -25.76 -89.93
CA SER A 422 -68.91 -26.50 -91.20
C SER A 422 -70.29 -26.95 -91.69
N ALA A 423 -71.23 -27.23 -90.78
CA ALA A 423 -72.60 -27.64 -91.12
C ALA A 423 -73.51 -26.45 -91.50
N ARG A 424 -73.29 -25.25 -90.94
CA ARG A 424 -73.97 -24.01 -91.36
C ARG A 424 -73.59 -23.53 -92.78
N ILE A 425 -72.52 -24.07 -93.35
CA ILE A 425 -72.11 -23.82 -94.75
C ILE A 425 -72.80 -24.81 -95.72
N ARG A 426 -73.57 -25.79 -95.23
CA ARG A 426 -74.33 -26.75 -96.05
C ARG A 426 -75.74 -26.96 -95.53
N THR A 427 -76.59 -25.96 -95.70
CA THR A 427 -78.04 -26.16 -95.86
C THR A 427 -78.52 -25.31 -97.04
N PRO A 428 -79.13 -25.93 -98.06
CA PRO A 428 -79.64 -25.26 -99.25
C PRO A 428 -81.01 -24.64 -98.96
N HIS A 429 -81.24 -23.42 -99.42
CA HIS A 429 -82.57 -22.98 -99.82
C HIS A 429 -82.61 -22.99 -101.36
N SER A 430 -83.55 -23.84 -101.83
CA SER A 430 -84.36 -23.71 -103.04
C SER A 430 -84.37 -22.36 -103.72
#